data_AF-A0A562PF30-F1
#
_entry.id   AF-A0A562PF30-F1
#
_cell.length_a   1.000
_cell.length_b   1.000
_cell.length_c   1.000
_cell.angle_alpha   90.00
_cell.angle_beta   90.00
_cell.angle_gamma   90.00
#
_symmetry.space_group_name_H-M   'P 1'
#
loop_
_entity.id
_entity.type
_entity.pdbx_description
1 polymer ?
#
loop_
_entity_poly.entity_id
_entity_poly.type
_entity_poly.pdbx_seq_one_letter_code
_entity_poly.pdbx_strand_id
1 'polypeptide(L)'
;MEDIDQRYLVQQNKITDSAKPPVFARVMRSKEGAFEGVSFIKNKDKATVMTLPEAHEAIAWATKKKAGAHEYATKIICVGQ
;
A
#
# COMPACT_ATOMS: atom_id res chain seq x y z
N MET A 1 -5.02 -20.64 15.98
CA MET A 1 -5.24 -20.01 14.67
C MET A 1 -4.61 -18.64 14.81
N GLU A 2 -3.44 -18.41 14.21
CA GLU A 2 -2.87 -17.06 14.21
C GLU A 2 -3.89 -16.18 13.51
N ASP A 3 -4.41 -15.18 14.23
CA ASP A 3 -5.32 -14.18 13.68
C ASP A 3 -4.49 -13.41 12.65
N ILE A 4 -4.50 -13.89 11.41
CA ILE A 4 -3.81 -13.24 10.32
C ILE A 4 -4.63 -11.98 10.06
N ASP A 5 -4.25 -10.91 10.75
CA ASP A 5 -4.95 -9.63 10.76
C ASP A 5 -4.79 -8.96 9.38
N GLN A 6 -5.47 -9.53 8.39
CA GLN A 6 -5.57 -9.08 7.00
C GLN A 6 -6.62 -7.99 6.93
N ARG A 7 -6.32 -6.86 7.57
CA ARG A 7 -7.23 -5.71 7.66
C ARG A 7 -6.53 -4.40 7.37
N TYR A 8 -5.32 -4.45 6.81
CA TYR A 8 -4.52 -3.26 6.54
C TYR A 8 -4.50 -2.93 5.05
N LEU A 9 -4.56 -1.64 4.75
CA LEU A 9 -4.24 -1.08 3.44
C LEU A 9 -3.09 -0.08 3.61
N VAL A 10 -2.27 0.08 2.57
CA VAL A 10 -1.29 1.17 2.51
C VAL A 10 -1.85 2.29 1.64
N GLN A 11 -1.90 3.50 2.20
CA GLN A 11 -2.36 4.71 1.55
C GLN A 11 -1.19 5.66 1.31
N GLN A 12 -1.14 6.28 0.14
CA GLN A 12 -0.25 7.38 -0.21
C GLN A 12 -1.05 8.64 -0.54
N ASN A 13 -0.65 9.75 0.06
CA ASN A 13 -1.18 11.09 -0.22
C ASN A 13 -0.05 11.95 -0.76
N LYS A 14 -0.31 12.75 -1.80
CA LYS A 14 0.69 13.71 -2.26
C LYS A 14 0.83 14.82 -1.22
N ILE A 15 2.06 15.09 -0.78
CA ILE A 15 2.36 16.08 0.26
C ILE A 15 2.13 17.50 -0.27
N THR A 16 2.51 17.75 -1.53
CA THR A 16 2.46 19.07 -2.15
C THR A 16 1.10 19.44 -2.73
N ASP A 17 0.15 18.49 -2.77
CA ASP A 17 -1.14 18.68 -3.42
C ASP A 17 -2.22 17.90 -2.67
N SER A 18 -2.84 18.57 -1.70
CA SER A 18 -3.92 18.01 -0.87
C SER A 18 -5.25 17.85 -1.62
N ALA A 19 -5.40 18.46 -2.81
CA ALA A 19 -6.57 18.29 -3.65
C ALA A 19 -6.53 16.96 -4.43
N LYS A 20 -5.35 16.33 -4.55
CA LYS A 20 -5.25 15.01 -5.17
C LYS A 20 -5.83 13.92 -4.27
N PRO A 21 -6.67 13.03 -4.83
CA PRO A 21 -7.21 11.92 -4.07
C PRO A 21 -6.09 10.96 -3.62
N PRO A 22 -6.25 10.30 -2.46
CA PRO A 22 -5.31 9.29 -2.02
C PRO A 22 -5.23 8.13 -3.02
N VAL A 23 -4.06 7.50 -3.06
CA VAL A 23 -3.85 6.24 -3.78
C VAL A 23 -3.53 5.13 -2.80
N PHE A 24 -3.95 3.92 -3.14
CA PHE A 24 -3.88 2.74 -2.29
C PHE A 24 -2.97 1.70 -2.93
N ALA A 25 -2.24 0.97 -2.09
CA ALA A 25 -1.36 -0.10 -2.51
C ALA A 25 -2.15 -1.30 -3.01
N ARG A 26 -1.77 -1.77 -4.20
CA ARG A 26 -2.13 -3.06 -4.76
C ARG A 26 -0.85 -3.86 -4.93
N VAL A 27 -0.73 -4.95 -4.16
CA VAL A 27 0.42 -5.83 -4.24
C VAL A 27 0.35 -6.60 -5.55
N MET A 28 1.45 -6.58 -6.28
CA MET A 28 1.67 -7.37 -7.48
C MET A 28 2.45 -8.61 -7.08
N ARG A 29 1.87 -9.77 -7.34
CA ARG A 29 2.51 -11.07 -7.14
C ARG A 29 2.76 -11.72 -8.48
N SER A 30 3.85 -12.47 -8.58
CA SER A 30 4.13 -13.32 -9.72
C SER A 30 3.10 -14.43 -9.84
N LYS A 31 3.14 -15.19 -10.95
CA LYS A 31 2.30 -16.40 -11.12
C LYS A 31 2.57 -17.47 -10.06
N GLU A 32 3.73 -17.44 -9.42
CA GLU A 32 4.14 -18.35 -8.35
C GLU A 32 3.78 -17.81 -6.95
N GLY A 33 3.14 -16.63 -6.88
CA GLY A 33 2.73 -15.99 -5.63
C GLY A 33 3.82 -15.17 -4.94
N ALA A 34 5.01 -15.05 -5.53
CA ALA A 34 6.10 -14.24 -5.00
C ALA A 34 5.80 -12.73 -5.10
N PHE A 35 6.19 -11.94 -4.10
CA PHE A 35 6.05 -10.49 -4.14
C PHE A 35 6.95 -9.88 -5.22
N GLU A 36 6.35 -9.22 -6.23
CA GLU A 36 7.09 -8.53 -7.30
C GLU A 36 7.11 -7.01 -7.12
N GLY A 37 6.13 -6.48 -6.38
CA GLY A 37 6.09 -5.08 -6.02
C GLY A 37 4.72 -4.57 -5.63
N VAL A 38 4.59 -3.24 -5.60
CA VAL A 38 3.32 -2.58 -5.28
C VAL A 38 2.99 -1.51 -6.31
N SER A 39 1.75 -1.54 -6.81
CA SER A 39 1.18 -0.48 -7.64
C SER A 39 0.25 0.38 -6.80
N PHE A 40 0.25 1.69 -7.04
CA PHE A 40 -0.65 2.61 -6.33
C PHE A 40 -1.83 2.98 -7.22
N ILE A 41 -3.05 2.72 -6.76
CA ILE A 41 -4.30 2.93 -7.50
C ILE A 41 -5.24 3.87 -6.74
N LYS A 42 -6.06 4.65 -7.45
CA LYS A 42 -7.03 5.56 -6.79
C LYS A 42 -8.24 4.84 -6.19
N ASN A 43 -8.52 3.63 -6.66
CA ASN A 43 -9.69 2.86 -6.23
C ASN A 43 -9.34 2.01 -5.00
N LYS A 44 -9.94 2.33 -3.85
CA LYS A 44 -9.75 1.62 -2.58
C LYS A 44 -10.24 0.18 -2.63
N ASP A 45 -11.35 -0.10 -3.31
CA ASP A 45 -11.97 -1.44 -3.34
C ASP A 45 -11.14 -2.46 -4.13
N LYS A 46 -10.26 -1.98 -5.00
CA LYS A 46 -9.31 -2.81 -5.75
C LYS A 46 -7.94 -2.91 -5.08
N ALA A 47 -7.75 -2.25 -3.94
CA ALA A 47 -6.50 -2.29 -3.19
C ALA A 47 -6.34 -3.66 -2.52
N THR A 48 -5.10 -4.09 -2.32
CA THR A 48 -4.84 -5.37 -1.68
C THR A 48 -4.94 -5.17 -0.17
N VAL A 49 -5.96 -5.77 0.45
CA VAL A 49 -6.00 -5.92 1.90
C VAL A 49 -4.91 -6.91 2.29
N MET A 50 -4.06 -6.48 3.21
CA MET A 50 -2.84 -7.20 3.56
C MET A 50 -2.67 -7.26 5.07
N THR A 51 -1.77 -8.13 5.50
CA THR A 51 -1.32 -8.19 6.89
C THR A 51 -0.45 -7.00 7.24
N LEU A 52 -0.27 -6.73 8.54
CA LEU A 52 0.64 -5.68 8.98
C LEU A 52 2.08 -5.86 8.43
N PRO A 53 2.69 -7.06 8.43
CA PRO A 53 4.00 -7.28 7.81
C PRO A 53 4.05 -6.96 6.31
N GLU A 54 3.04 -7.40 5.54
CA GLU A 54 2.95 -7.10 4.10
C GLU A 54 2.77 -5.60 3.84
N ALA A 55 2.05 -4.90 4.73
CA ALA A 55 1.92 -3.44 4.66
C ALA A 55 3.27 -2.75 4.86
N HIS A 56 4.07 -3.22 5.81
CA HIS A 56 5.43 -2.71 5.98
C HIS A 56 6.32 -2.99 4.75
N GLU A 57 6.22 -4.17 4.15
CA GLU A 57 6.96 -4.51 2.93
C GLU A 57 6.55 -3.62 1.74
N ALA A 58 5.25 -3.37 1.56
CA ALA A 58 4.75 -2.46 0.54
C ALA A 58 5.25 -1.02 0.75
N ILE A 59 5.32 -0.53 1.99
CA ILE A 59 5.90 0.79 2.31
C ILE A 59 7.39 0.81 1.97
N ALA A 60 8.15 -0.19 2.39
CA ALA A 60 9.58 -0.27 2.13
C ALA A 60 9.89 -0.31 0.62
N TRP A 61 9.08 -1.02 -0.16
CA TRP A 61 9.21 -1.02 -1.61
C TRP A 61 8.87 0.35 -2.20
N ALA A 62 7.81 0.99 -1.72
CA ALA A 62 7.37 2.29 -2.20
C ALA A 62 8.40 3.39 -1.94
N THR A 63 9.06 3.37 -0.78
CA THR A 63 10.15 4.31 -0.45
C THR A 63 11.42 4.05 -1.24
N LYS A 64 11.75 2.78 -1.52
CA LYS A 64 12.96 2.39 -2.25
C LYS A 64 12.88 2.61 -3.76
N LYS A 65 11.73 2.34 -4.40
CA LYS A 65 11.63 2.28 -5.87
C LYS A 65 11.05 3.53 -6.53
N LYS A 66 10.23 4.33 -5.84
CA LYS A 66 9.72 5.58 -6.42
C LYS A 66 10.75 6.71 -6.20
N ALA A 67 11.37 7.18 -7.27
CA ALA A 67 12.20 8.40 -7.21
C ALA A 67 11.46 9.60 -6.58
N GLY A 68 10.13 9.66 -6.74
CA GLY A 68 9.26 10.64 -6.09
C GLY A 68 8.65 10.21 -4.76
N ALA A 69 9.16 9.20 -4.06
CA ALA A 69 8.58 8.73 -2.80
C ALA A 69 8.48 9.83 -1.73
N HIS A 70 9.45 10.74 -1.71
CA HIS A 70 9.48 11.91 -0.83
C HIS A 70 8.34 12.91 -1.09
N GLU A 71 7.68 12.85 -2.26
CA GLU A 71 6.49 13.67 -2.55
C GLU A 71 5.21 13.10 -1.94
N TYR A 72 5.23 11.89 -1.38
CA TYR A 72 4.04 11.19 -0.89
C TYR A 72 4.18 10.80 0.59
N ALA A 73 3.20 11.21 1.39
CA ALA A 73 3.02 10.71 2.74
C ALA A 73 2.38 9.32 2.66
N THR A 74 3.12 8.29 3.09
CA THR A 74 2.65 6.90 3.09
C THR A 74 2.22 6.50 4.50
N LYS A 75 1.03 5.89 4.65
CA LYS A 75 0.51 5.42 5.93
C LYS A 75 -0.22 4.09 5.80
N ILE A 76 -0.23 3.31 6.87
CA ILE A 76 -1.05 2.10 6.98
C ILE A 76 -2.41 2.51 7.55
N ILE A 77 -3.51 2.03 6.96
CA ILE A 77 -4.88 2.24 7.44
C ILE A 77 -5.53 0.88 7.72
N CYS A 78 -6.31 0.79 8.79
CA CYS A 78 -7.13 -0.38 9.09
C CYS A 78 -8.51 -0.21 8.42
N VAL A 79 -9.02 -1.24 7.76
CA VAL A 79 -10.32 -1.21 7.05
C VAL A 79 -11.49 -1.79 7.83
N GLY A 80 -11.29 -2.22 9.09
CA GLY A 80 -12.30 -2.92 9.89
C GLY A 80 -12.69 -2.24 11.20
N GLN A 81 -12.84 -0.91 11.23
CA GLN A 81 -13.33 -0.17 12.40
C GLN A 81 -14.74 0.36 12.18
#